data_AF-A0A261C1F6-F1
#
_entry.id   AF-A0A261C1F6-F1
#
_cell.length_a   1.000
_cell.length_b   1.000
_cell.length_c   1.000
_cell.angle_alpha   90.00
_cell.angle_beta   90.00
_cell.angle_gamma   90.00
#
_symmetry.space_group_name_H-M   'P 1'
#
loop_
_entity.id
_entity.type
_entity.pdbx_description
1 polymer ?
#
loop_
_entity_poly.entity_id
_entity_poly.type
_entity_poly.pdbx_seq_one_letter_code
_entity_poly.pdbx_strand_id
1 'polypeptide(L)'
;MLTNFWNFQFIFIIFCWIPIVFSQEDEKNEQITLRIGSISSKENGKMLASIMDMAKKKMIEQGVLGKNFDIEVINVEGCGASFEGVAAAASLYHVQHIDAFFGPFCAKG
;
A
#
# COMPACT_ATOMS: atom_id res chain seq x y z
N MET A 1 -53.92 3.90 -40.20
CA MET A 1 -52.46 3.66 -40.21
C MET A 1 -52.01 3.38 -38.77
N LEU A 2 -52.52 2.27 -38.21
CA LEU A 2 -52.57 1.95 -36.78
C LEU A 2 -51.58 0.83 -36.40
N THR A 3 -50.47 0.72 -37.13
CA THR A 3 -49.48 -0.35 -36.97
C THR A 3 -48.21 0.09 -36.21
N ASN A 4 -48.09 1.39 -35.91
CA ASN A 4 -46.88 1.97 -35.32
C ASN A 4 -46.97 2.16 -33.79
N PHE A 5 -48.15 2.03 -33.19
CA PHE A 5 -48.34 2.21 -31.74
C PHE A 5 -47.96 0.96 -30.93
N TRP A 6 -48.08 -0.22 -31.53
CA TRP A 6 -47.70 -1.48 -30.89
C TRP A 6 -46.19 -1.74 -30.86
N ASN A 7 -45.41 -1.17 -31.79
CA ASN A 7 -43.95 -1.35 -31.79
C ASN A 7 -43.23 -0.52 -30.70
N PHE A 8 -43.84 0.56 -30.22
CA PHE A 8 -43.21 1.44 -29.24
C PHE A 8 -43.31 0.91 -27.80
N GLN A 9 -44.39 0.17 -27.48
CA GLN A 9 -44.56 -0.46 -26.17
C GLN A 9 -43.61 -1.65 -25.95
N PHE A 10 -43.22 -2.38 -26.99
CA PHE A 10 -42.28 -3.52 -26.86
C PHE A 10 -40.83 -3.08 -26.64
N ILE A 11 -40.41 -1.93 -27.17
CA ILE A 11 -39.05 -1.39 -26.98
C ILE A 11 -38.78 -1.01 -25.51
N PHE A 12 -39.78 -0.47 -24.81
CA PHE A 12 -39.64 -0.11 -23.40
C PHE A 12 -39.52 -1.33 -22.47
N ILE A 13 -40.13 -2.47 -22.82
CA ILE A 13 -40.07 -3.69 -22.00
C ILE A 13 -38.71 -4.38 -22.13
N ILE A 14 -38.10 -4.35 -23.31
CA ILE A 14 -36.77 -4.95 -23.55
C ILE A 14 -35.67 -4.18 -22.80
N PHE A 15 -35.74 -2.84 -22.75
CA PHE A 15 -34.77 -2.04 -22.00
C PHE A 15 -34.99 -2.03 -20.48
N CYS A 16 -36.19 -2.40 -20.01
CA CYS A 16 -36.50 -2.41 -18.58
C CYS A 16 -36.20 -3.76 -17.89
N TRP A 17 -35.95 -4.82 -18.65
CA TRP A 17 -35.67 -6.18 -18.15
C TRP A 17 -34.26 -6.69 -18.43
N ILE A 18 -33.43 -5.94 -19.16
CA ILE A 18 -32.00 -6.17 -19.09
C ILE A 18 -31.61 -5.59 -17.74
N PRO A 19 -31.27 -6.42 -16.71
CA PRO A 19 -30.57 -5.86 -15.59
C PRO A 19 -29.34 -5.21 -16.23
N ILE A 20 -29.23 -3.90 -16.07
CA ILE A 20 -27.93 -3.26 -16.10
C ILE A 20 -27.16 -4.08 -15.06
N VAL A 21 -26.41 -5.07 -15.53
CA VAL A 21 -25.44 -5.80 -14.74
C VAL A 21 -24.51 -4.68 -14.34
N PHE A 22 -24.74 -4.14 -13.15
CA PHE A 22 -23.76 -3.38 -12.43
C PHE A 22 -22.54 -4.29 -12.47
N SER A 23 -21.54 -3.91 -13.27
CA SER A 23 -20.17 -4.21 -12.92
C SER A 23 -20.02 -3.63 -11.52
N GLN A 24 -20.30 -4.44 -10.51
CA GLN A 24 -19.56 -4.34 -9.27
C GLN A 24 -18.12 -4.51 -9.75
N GLU A 25 -17.39 -3.39 -9.87
CA GLU A 25 -15.96 -3.46 -9.66
C GLU A 25 -15.86 -4.16 -8.30
N ASP A 26 -15.52 -5.45 -8.34
CA ASP A 26 -15.04 -6.13 -7.16
C ASP A 26 -13.96 -5.21 -6.60
N GLU A 27 -14.24 -4.56 -5.47
CA GLU A 27 -13.22 -4.00 -4.61
C GLU A 27 -12.34 -5.20 -4.23
N LYS A 28 -11.41 -5.52 -5.11
CA LYS A 28 -10.30 -6.40 -4.81
C LYS A 28 -9.61 -5.66 -3.67
N ASN A 29 -9.84 -6.13 -2.45
CA ASN A 29 -9.23 -5.62 -1.25
C ASN A 29 -7.74 -5.99 -1.32
N GLU A 30 -7.03 -5.32 -2.22
CA GLU A 30 -5.62 -5.49 -2.45
C GLU A 30 -4.91 -4.71 -1.35
N GLN A 31 -4.35 -5.45 -0.40
CA GLN A 31 -3.57 -4.89 0.69
C GLN A 31 -2.32 -4.23 0.10
N ILE A 32 -2.21 -2.91 0.25
CA ILE A 32 -1.05 -2.15 -0.19
C ILE A 32 -0.05 -2.15 0.97
N THR A 33 1.08 -2.85 0.81
CA THR A 33 2.13 -2.91 1.84
C THR A 33 3.33 -2.08 1.41
N LEU A 34 3.62 -1.01 2.15
CA LEU A 34 4.82 -0.20 1.98
C LEU A 34 5.98 -0.82 2.78
N ARG A 35 7.05 -1.22 2.10
CA ARG A 35 8.20 -1.90 2.70
C ARG A 35 9.35 -0.93 2.89
N ILE A 36 9.69 -0.67 4.14
CA ILE A 36 10.69 0.31 4.54
C ILE A 36 11.90 -0.38 5.16
N GLY A 37 13.07 -0.17 4.59
CA GLY A 37 14.34 -0.58 5.20
C GLY A 37 14.82 0.38 6.29
N SER A 38 15.46 -0.14 7.32
CA SER A 38 16.16 0.64 8.33
C SER A 38 17.58 0.13 8.45
N ILE A 39 18.57 1.01 8.29
CA ILE A 39 19.98 0.71 8.49
C ILE A 39 20.38 1.33 9.82
N SER A 40 20.30 0.56 10.90
CA SER A 40 20.50 1.10 12.24
C SER A 40 20.74 0.00 13.28
N SER A 41 21.10 0.41 14.51
CA SER A 41 21.07 -0.51 15.64
C SER A 41 19.67 -1.09 15.83
N LYS A 42 19.60 -2.28 16.43
CA LYS A 42 18.31 -2.96 16.71
C LYS A 42 17.32 -2.11 17.49
N GLU A 43 17.80 -1.27 18.41
CA GLU A 43 16.94 -0.38 19.21
C GLU A 43 16.35 0.74 18.36
N ASN A 44 17.16 1.38 17.52
CA ASN A 44 16.73 2.43 16.60
C ASN A 44 15.73 1.90 15.56
N GLY A 45 15.94 0.69 15.05
CA GLY A 45 15.01 0.05 14.12
C GLY A 45 13.63 -0.21 14.76
N LYS A 46 13.59 -0.65 16.02
CA LYS A 46 12.32 -0.81 16.77
C LYS A 46 11.62 0.52 17.02
N MET A 47 12.40 1.57 17.33
CA MET A 47 11.87 2.91 17.51
C MET A 47 11.25 3.43 16.21
N LEU A 48 11.92 3.27 15.08
CA LEU A 48 11.39 3.63 13.77
C LEU A 48 10.07 2.90 13.46
N ALA A 49 10.03 1.58 13.66
CA ALA A 49 8.81 0.79 13.47
C ALA A 49 7.64 1.31 14.32
N SER A 50 7.91 1.68 15.57
CA SER A 50 6.90 2.22 16.49
C SER A 50 6.39 3.60 16.05
N ILE A 51 7.28 4.47 15.56
CA ILE A 51 6.91 5.79 15.03
C ILE A 51 6.06 5.65 13.76
N MET A 52 6.45 4.75 12.86
CA MET A 52 5.73 4.50 11.62
C MET A 52 4.33 3.92 11.88
N ASP A 53 4.19 3.01 12.84
CA ASP A 53 2.89 2.45 13.20
C ASP A 53 1.96 3.51 13.81
N MET A 54 2.49 4.38 14.68
CA MET A 54 1.73 5.51 15.23
C MET A 54 1.28 6.49 14.14
N ALA A 55 2.17 6.82 13.20
CA ALA A 55 1.85 7.68 12.07
C ALA A 55 0.78 7.06 11.17
N LYS A 56 0.92 5.77 10.83
CA LYS A 56 -0.06 4.99 10.06
C LYS A 56 -1.43 5.07 10.70
N LYS A 57 -1.52 4.74 12.00
CA LYS A 57 -2.79 4.75 12.74
C LYS A 57 -3.46 6.12 12.70
N LYS A 58 -2.71 7.18 12.97
CA LYS A 58 -3.23 8.56 12.93
C LYS A 58 -3.73 8.95 11.54
N MET A 59 -3.01 8.59 10.48
CA MET A 59 -3.42 8.92 9.11
C MET A 59 -4.65 8.12 8.65
N ILE A 60 -4.81 6.87 9.12
CA ILE A 60 -6.04 6.08 8.91
C ILE A 60 -7.22 6.72 9.65
N GLU A 61 -7.04 7.13 10.91
CA GLU A 61 -8.07 7.81 11.71
C GLU A 61 -8.52 9.13 11.06
N GLN A 62 -7.60 9.85 10.43
CA GLN A 62 -7.88 11.09 9.70
C GLN A 62 -8.52 10.86 8.32
N GLY A 63 -8.67 9.60 7.88
CA GLY A 63 -9.19 9.26 6.56
C GLY A 63 -8.25 9.58 5.40
N VAL A 64 -6.96 9.82 5.68
CA VAL A 64 -5.93 10.09 4.66
C VAL A 64 -5.43 8.80 4.03
N LEU A 65 -5.23 7.76 4.85
CA LEU A 65 -4.85 6.42 4.39
C LEU A 65 -6.05 5.47 4.43
N GLY A 66 -6.15 4.60 3.43
CA GLY A 66 -7.13 3.52 3.41
C GLY A 66 -6.85 2.46 4.47
N LYS A 67 -7.88 1.73 4.91
CA LYS A 67 -7.75 0.65 5.91
C LYS A 67 -6.90 -0.54 5.42
N ASN A 68 -6.73 -0.65 4.10
CA ASN A 68 -5.99 -1.73 3.45
C ASN A 68 -4.50 -1.39 3.27
N PHE A 69 -4.04 -0.27 3.83
CA PHE A 69 -2.65 0.14 3.77
C PHE A 69 -1.87 -0.35 5.00
N ASP A 70 -0.75 -1.03 4.77
CA ASP A 70 0.14 -1.50 5.81
C ASP A 70 1.59 -1.03 5.59
N ILE A 71 2.37 -0.98 6.68
CA ILE A 71 3.78 -0.59 6.66
C ILE A 71 4.59 -1.70 7.31
N GLU A 72 5.50 -2.30 6.53
CA GLU A 72 6.48 -3.27 7.01
C GLU A 72 7.83 -2.58 7.16
N VAL A 73 8.44 -2.67 8.35
CA VAL A 73 9.79 -2.13 8.58
C VAL A 73 10.79 -3.27 8.76
N ILE A 74 11.81 -3.32 7.90
CA ILE A 74 12.87 -4.32 7.95
C ILE A 74 14.17 -3.66 8.38
N ASN A 75 14.69 -4.04 9.55
CA ASN A 75 15.93 -3.48 10.07
C ASN A 75 17.13 -4.38 9.74
N VAL A 76 18.19 -3.75 9.21
CA VAL A 76 19.50 -4.34 8.96
C VAL A 76 20.53 -3.57 9.79
N GLU A 77 21.40 -4.30 10.49
CA GLU A 77 22.53 -3.69 11.18
C GLU A 77 23.63 -3.33 10.17
N GLY A 78 24.13 -2.10 10.22
CA GLY A 78 25.15 -1.60 9.29
C GLY A 78 26.02 -0.50 9.90
N CYS A 79 26.28 -0.61 11.20
CA CYS A 79 26.91 0.41 12.03
C CYS A 79 28.32 0.03 12.57
N GLY A 80 28.89 -1.10 12.15
CA GLY A 80 30.11 -1.65 12.75
C GLY A 80 31.41 -1.29 12.01
N ALA A 81 31.39 -1.22 10.68
CA ALA A 81 32.58 -0.99 9.87
C ALA A 81 32.35 -0.07 8.66
N SER A 82 33.46 0.40 8.07
CA SER A 82 33.42 1.17 6.82
C SER A 82 32.73 0.36 5.72
N PHE A 83 31.85 1.01 4.94
CA PHE A 83 31.05 0.41 3.86
C PHE A 83 29.93 -0.56 4.24
N GLU A 84 29.78 -0.95 5.52
CA GLU A 84 28.66 -1.81 5.94
C GLU A 84 27.30 -1.18 5.67
N GLY A 85 27.15 0.12 5.91
CA GLY A 85 25.91 0.84 5.59
C GLY A 85 25.58 0.80 4.10
N VAL A 86 26.58 0.85 3.22
CA VAL A 86 26.39 0.78 1.76
C VAL A 86 26.01 -0.65 1.34
N ALA A 87 26.69 -1.66 1.88
CA ALA A 87 26.35 -3.06 1.64
C ALA A 87 24.94 -3.40 2.15
N ALA A 88 24.56 -2.88 3.32
CA ALA A 88 23.22 -3.01 3.88
C ALA A 88 22.16 -2.36 2.98
N ALA A 89 22.40 -1.14 2.49
CA ALA A 89 21.50 -0.47 1.55
C ALA A 89 21.33 -1.26 0.24
N ALA A 90 22.43 -1.76 -0.32
CA ALA A 90 22.39 -2.59 -1.53
C ALA A 90 21.62 -3.89 -1.31
N SER A 91 21.79 -4.54 -0.16
CA SER A 91 21.04 -5.75 0.22
C SER A 91 19.56 -5.46 0.38
N LEU A 92 19.19 -4.39 1.08
CA LEU A 92 17.81 -3.97 1.23
C LEU A 92 17.15 -3.76 -0.14
N TYR A 93 17.80 -3.03 -1.04
CA TYR A 93 17.24 -2.72 -2.36
C TYR A 93 17.16 -3.94 -3.28
N HIS A 94 18.26 -4.67 -3.46
CA HIS A 94 18.34 -5.74 -4.45
C HIS A 94 17.79 -7.09 -3.99
N VAL A 95 17.88 -7.40 -2.69
CA VAL A 95 17.46 -8.70 -2.14
C VAL A 95 16.10 -8.59 -1.48
N GLN A 96 15.90 -7.54 -0.67
CA GLN A 96 14.67 -7.41 0.09
C GLN A 96 13.58 -6.63 -0.62
N HIS A 97 13.87 -5.97 -1.76
CA HIS A 97 12.90 -5.24 -2.57
C HIS A 97 12.05 -4.27 -1.73
N ILE A 98 12.73 -3.42 -0.96
CA ILE A 98 12.10 -2.32 -0.22
C ILE A 98 11.76 -1.15 -1.16
N ASP A 99 10.75 -0.37 -0.79
CA ASP A 99 10.33 0.83 -1.51
C ASP A 99 11.17 2.05 -1.12
N ALA A 100 11.61 2.11 0.14
CA ALA A 100 12.43 3.18 0.70
C ALA A 100 13.27 2.69 1.88
N PHE A 101 14.34 3.39 2.24
CA PHE A 101 15.07 3.11 3.47
C PHE A 101 15.49 4.36 4.25
N PHE A 102 15.73 4.17 5.53
CA PHE A 102 16.22 5.14 6.49
C PHE A 102 17.60 4.71 7.01
N GLY A 103 18.59 5.60 6.96
CA GLY A 103 19.91 5.38 7.57
C GLY A 103 21.10 5.58 6.63
N PRO A 104 22.33 5.26 7.09
CA PRO A 104 22.64 4.63 8.37
C PRO A 104 22.47 5.57 9.59
N PHE A 105 21.66 5.15 10.57
CA PHE A 105 21.50 5.83 11.86
C PHE A 105 22.39 5.16 12.92
N CYS A 106 23.64 5.57 12.92
CA CYS A 106 24.67 5.08 13.83
C CYS A 106 25.25 6.27 14.60
N ALA A 107 25.40 6.12 15.93
CA ALA A 107 26.28 7.03 16.65
C ALA A 107 27.70 6.81 16.11
N LYS A 108 28.40 7.87 15.70
CA LYS A 108 29.83 7.77 15.43
C LYS A 108 30.50 7.31 16.72
N GLY A 109 30.97 6.07 16.75
CA GLY A 109 31.89 5.58 17.77
C GLY A 109 33.22 6.30 17.65
#